data_AF-A0A958YIY4-F1
#
_entry.id   AF-A0A958YIY4-F1
#
_cell.length_a   1.000
_cell.length_b   1.000
_cell.length_c   1.000
_cell.angle_alpha   90.00
_cell.angle_beta   90.00
_cell.angle_gamma   90.00
#
_symmetry.space_group_name_H-M   'P 1'
#
loop_
_entity.id
_entity.type
_entity.pdbx_description
1 polymer ?
#
loop_
_entity_poly.entity_id
_entity_poly.type
_entity_poly.pdbx_seq_one_letter_code
_entity_poly.pdbx_strand_id
1 'polypeptide(L)'
;MENETTIFGIRAVIEAIKSGENIDKLFLQKGLKGDLYTELEQLVHKERLNSSYVPLEKLNRLTKKNHQGVVVQKPPITFYPLKDLVIIVMESS
;
A
#
# COMPACT_ATOMS: atom_id res chain seq x y z
N MET A 1 -0.02 -3.70 21.79
CA MET A 1 -1.12 -3.78 20.80
C MET A 1 -0.46 -3.96 19.45
N GLU A 2 -0.43 -5.20 19.01
CA GLU A 2 0.20 -5.66 17.78
C GLU A 2 -0.72 -5.21 16.63
N ASN A 3 -0.28 -4.22 15.85
CA ASN A 3 -1.08 -3.67 14.77
C ASN A 3 -1.21 -4.74 13.66
N GLU A 4 -2.32 -5.46 13.66
CA GLU A 4 -2.73 -6.42 12.61
C GLU A 4 -3.16 -5.70 11.32
N THR A 5 -2.45 -4.64 10.93
CA THR A 5 -2.71 -3.82 9.73
C THR A 5 -1.92 -4.32 8.52
N THR A 6 -1.58 -5.61 8.46
CA THR A 6 -0.82 -6.18 7.34
C THR A 6 -1.72 -7.08 6.49
N ILE A 7 -1.90 -6.73 5.23
CA ILE A 7 -2.64 -7.52 4.24
C ILE A 7 -1.66 -8.31 3.38
N PHE A 8 -1.99 -9.57 3.12
CA PHE A 8 -1.18 -10.50 2.33
C PHE A 8 -1.94 -10.97 1.09
N GLY A 9 -1.26 -11.05 -0.06
CA GLY A 9 -1.82 -11.61 -1.29
C GLY A 9 -2.38 -10.57 -2.25
N ILE A 10 -2.19 -10.83 -3.55
CA ILE A 10 -2.48 -9.86 -4.63
C ILE A 10 -3.96 -9.45 -4.64
N ARG A 11 -4.89 -10.41 -4.52
CA ARG A 11 -6.34 -10.14 -4.56
C ARG A 11 -6.81 -9.30 -3.38
N ALA A 12 -6.40 -9.65 -2.16
CA ALA A 12 -6.78 -8.91 -0.96
C ALA A 12 -6.27 -7.46 -1.01
N VAL A 13 -5.07 -7.24 -1.57
CA VAL A 13 -4.54 -5.89 -1.79
C VAL A 13 -5.32 -5.13 -2.86
N ILE A 14 -5.66 -5.77 -3.97
CA ILE A 14 -6.50 -5.16 -5.01
C ILE A 14 -7.86 -4.76 -4.43
N GLU A 15 -8.49 -5.62 -3.62
CA GLU A 15 -9.75 -5.31 -2.96
C GLU A 15 -9.62 -4.16 -1.97
N ALA A 16 -8.56 -4.13 -1.16
CA ALA A 16 -8.29 -3.03 -0.24
C ALA A 16 -8.14 -1.69 -0.98
N ILE A 17 -7.36 -1.65 -2.07
CA ILE A 17 -7.21 -0.44 -2.89
C ILE A 17 -8.55 -0.04 -3.53
N LYS A 18 -9.29 -0.99 -4.10
CA LYS A 18 -10.60 -0.72 -4.72
C LYS A 18 -11.65 -0.25 -3.70
N SER A 19 -11.54 -0.70 -2.46
CA SER A 19 -12.42 -0.28 -1.36
C SER A 19 -12.04 1.09 -0.78
N GLY A 20 -10.97 1.72 -1.26
CA GLY A 20 -10.48 3.00 -0.76
C GLY A 20 -9.77 2.89 0.60
N GLU A 21 -9.24 1.71 0.94
CA GLU A 21 -8.41 1.59 2.14
C GLU A 21 -7.08 2.32 1.98
N ASN A 22 -6.69 3.04 3.02
CA ASN A 22 -5.41 3.72 3.06
C ASN A 22 -4.27 2.69 3.16
N ILE A 23 -3.30 2.79 2.25
CA ILE A 23 -2.10 1.95 2.21
C ILE A 23 -0.88 2.84 2.40
N ASP A 24 -0.11 2.56 3.44
CA ASP A 24 1.10 3.31 3.77
C ASP A 24 2.29 2.79 2.98
N LYS A 25 2.45 1.46 2.97
CA LYS A 25 3.62 0.82 2.40
C LYS A 25 3.28 -0.49 1.73
N LEU A 26 3.51 -0.55 0.43
CA LEU A 26 3.26 -1.72 -0.38
C LEU A 26 4.59 -2.35 -0.80
N PHE A 27 4.80 -3.60 -0.45
CA PHE A 27 6.00 -4.37 -0.77
C PHE A 27 5.70 -5.38 -1.87
N LEU A 28 6.39 -5.24 -3.00
CA LEU A 28 6.24 -6.09 -4.17
C LEU A 28 7.49 -6.91 -4.37
N GLN A 29 7.32 -8.20 -4.63
CA GLN A 29 8.41 -9.05 -5.06
C GLN A 29 8.85 -8.65 -6.47
N LYS A 30 10.14 -8.35 -6.65
CA LYS A 30 10.73 -8.18 -7.98
C LYS A 30 10.59 -9.47 -8.78
N GLY A 31 10.08 -9.35 -10.01
CA GLY A 31 9.93 -10.46 -10.94
C GLY A 31 8.56 -11.16 -10.88
N LEU A 32 7.59 -10.61 -10.14
CA LEU A 32 6.19 -10.99 -10.32
C LEU A 32 5.76 -10.65 -11.75
N LYS A 33 5.15 -11.63 -12.43
CA LYS A 33 4.59 -11.49 -13.77
C LYS A 33 3.19 -12.09 -13.76
N GLY A 34 2.22 -11.37 -14.31
CA GLY A 34 0.84 -11.82 -14.44
C GLY A 34 -0.15 -10.66 -14.48
N ASP A 35 -1.33 -10.92 -15.01
CA ASP A 35 -2.39 -9.91 -15.19
C ASP A 35 -2.78 -9.22 -13.87
N LEU A 36 -2.83 -9.98 -12.78
CA LEU A 36 -3.14 -9.46 -11.45
C LEU A 36 -2.08 -8.47 -10.93
N TYR A 37 -0.81 -8.69 -11.24
CA TYR A 37 0.26 -7.78 -10.86
C TYR A 37 0.15 -6.47 -11.65
N THR A 38 -0.10 -6.56 -12.95
CA THR A 38 -0.33 -5.38 -13.81
C THR A 38 -1.51 -4.56 -13.30
N GLU A 39 -2.63 -5.19 -12.94
CA GLU A 39 -3.79 -4.50 -12.37
C GLU A 39 -3.43 -3.80 -11.06
N LEU A 40 -2.71 -4.48 -10.17
CA LEU A 40 -2.27 -3.88 -8.90
C LEU A 40 -1.31 -2.70 -9.13
N GLU A 41 -0.37 -2.81 -10.05
CA GLU A 41 0.55 -1.72 -10.39
C GLU A 41 -0.20 -0.49 -10.94
N GLN A 42 -1.20 -0.72 -11.78
CA GLN A 42 -2.06 0.37 -12.28
C GLN A 42 -2.85 1.05 -11.16
N LEU A 43 -3.42 0.27 -10.22
CA LEU A 43 -4.14 0.82 -9.07
C LEU A 43 -3.21 1.63 -8.16
N VAL A 44 -2.03 1.10 -7.85
CA VAL A 44 -0.99 1.78 -7.07
C VAL A 44 -0.58 3.10 -7.72
N HIS A 45 -0.39 3.10 -9.04
CA HIS A 45 -0.03 4.32 -9.77
C HIS A 45 -1.17 5.34 -9.79
N LYS A 46 -2.43 4.87 -9.96
CA LYS A 46 -3.63 5.71 -9.97
C LYS A 46 -3.85 6.40 -8.62
N GLU A 47 -3.69 5.68 -7.52
CA GLU A 47 -3.83 6.16 -6.14
C GLU A 47 -2.55 6.83 -5.61
N ARG A 48 -1.45 6.83 -6.38
CA ARG A 48 -0.13 7.35 -5.99
C ARG A 48 0.40 6.75 -4.69
N LEU A 49 0.21 5.45 -4.51
CA LEU A 49 0.64 4.73 -3.31
C LEU A 49 2.15 4.46 -3.31
N ASN A 50 2.74 4.39 -2.12
CA ASN A 50 4.16 4.11 -1.95
C ASN A 50 4.47 2.61 -2.09
N SER A 51 4.84 2.19 -3.29
CA SER A 51 5.31 0.83 -3.58
C SER A 51 6.83 0.68 -3.49
N SER A 52 7.32 -0.40 -2.88
CA SER A 52 8.72 -0.79 -2.76
C SER A 52 8.96 -2.18 -3.32
N TYR A 53 9.91 -2.29 -4.23
CA TYR A 53 10.30 -3.53 -4.87
C TYR A 53 11.41 -4.23 -4.11
N VAL A 54 11.13 -5.41 -3.56
CA VAL A 54 12.06 -6.20 -2.76
C VAL A 54 12.27 -7.59 -3.37
N PRO A 55 13.46 -8.20 -3.22
CA PRO A 55 13.66 -9.59 -3.64
C PRO A 55 12.89 -10.56 -2.73
N LEU A 56 12.52 -11.73 -3.27
CA LEU A 56 11.78 -12.78 -2.55
C LEU A 56 12.45 -13.17 -1.22
N GLU A 57 13.78 -13.24 -1.21
CA GLU A 57 14.58 -13.57 -0.02
C GLU A 57 14.32 -12.59 1.13
N LYS A 58 14.13 -11.31 0.81
CA LYS A 58 13.87 -10.26 1.80
C LYS A 58 12.45 -10.35 2.34
N LEU A 59 11.48 -10.69 1.47
CA LEU A 59 10.09 -10.94 1.84
C LEU A 59 9.96 -12.12 2.79
N ASN A 60 10.58 -13.26 2.46
CA ASN A 60 10.60 -14.46 3.31
C ASN A 60 11.25 -14.19 4.67
N ARG A 61 12.25 -13.30 4.74
CA ARG A 61 12.88 -12.90 6.00
C ARG A 61 11.99 -11.98 6.85
N LEU A 62 11.16 -11.17 6.20
CA LEU A 62 10.23 -10.24 6.85
C LEU A 62 8.95 -10.94 7.33
N THR A 63 8.47 -11.93 6.60
CA THR A 63 7.27 -12.68 6.97
C THR A 63 7.35 -14.12 6.49
N LYS A 64 7.10 -15.08 7.41
CA LYS A 64 7.01 -16.52 7.09
C LYS A 64 5.62 -16.95 6.58
N LYS A 65 4.67 -16.01 6.50
CA LYS A 65 3.31 -16.26 5.99
C LYS A 65 3.30 -16.34 4.47
N ASN A 66 2.36 -17.10 3.89
CA ASN A 66 2.16 -17.20 2.44
C ASN A 66 1.75 -15.85 1.84
N HIS A 67 2.73 -15.04 1.47
CA HIS A 67 2.53 -13.67 0.98
C HIS A 67 2.35 -13.57 -0.54
N GLN A 68 2.47 -14.67 -1.30
CA GLN A 68 2.33 -14.70 -2.78
C GLN A 68 3.06 -13.54 -3.50
N GLY A 69 4.21 -13.13 -2.94
CA GLY A 69 5.01 -12.01 -3.44
C GLY A 69 4.48 -10.59 -3.17
N VAL A 70 3.35 -10.40 -2.48
CA VAL A 70 2.79 -9.06 -2.18
C VAL A 70 2.41 -8.92 -0.71
N VAL A 71 2.94 -7.88 -0.07
CA VAL A 71 2.63 -7.52 1.32
C VAL A 71 2.28 -6.06 1.39
N VAL A 72 1.20 -5.73 2.08
CA VAL A 72 0.76 -4.35 2.30
C VAL A 72 0.70 -4.08 3.78
N GLN A 73 1.23 -2.93 4.18
CA GLN A 73 1.04 -2.36 5.50
C GLN A 73 0.10 -1.16 5.40
N LYS A 74 -1.01 -1.23 6.14
CA LYS A 74 -1.93 -0.12 6.35
C LYS A 74 -1.41 0.75 7.49
N PRO A 75 -1.56 2.08 7.40
CA PRO A 75 -1.26 2.94 8.51
C PRO A 75 -2.28 2.69 9.64
N PRO A 76 -1.88 2.83 10.91
CA PRO A 76 -2.82 2.76 12.04
C PRO A 76 -3.77 3.96 12.09
N ILE A 77 -3.52 5.00 11.30
CA ILE A 77 -4.29 6.24 11.23
C ILE A 77 -4.63 6.58 9.78
N THR A 78 -5.88 6.99 9.53
CA THR A 78 -6.34 7.49 8.24
C THR A 78 -5.56 8.75 7.88
N PHE A 79 -4.63 8.66 6.94
CA PHE A 79 -3.97 9.84 6.39
C PHE A 79 -4.96 10.56 5.48
N TYR A 80 -5.50 11.67 5.97
CA TYR A 80 -6.11 12.67 5.07
C TYR A 80 -4.99 13.31 4.25
N PRO A 81 -5.15 13.45 2.92
CA PRO A 81 -4.16 14.18 2.13
C PRO A 81 -4.04 15.60 2.68
N LEU A 82 -2.80 16.08 2.89
CA LEU A 82 -2.44 17.40 3.42
C LEU A 82 -2.89 18.59 2.53
N LYS A 83 -3.82 18.38 1.61
CA LYS A 83 -4.27 19.38 0.62
C LYS A 83 -5.34 20.34 1.15
N ASP A 84 -5.74 20.19 2.41
CA ASP A 84 -6.73 21.05 3.07
C ASP A 84 -6.11 22.09 4.05
N LEU A 85 -4.78 22.19 4.15
CA LEU A 85 -4.11 23.13 5.08
C LEU A 85 -3.56 24.40 4.40
N VAL A 86 -4.15 24.82 3.28
CA VAL A 86 -3.83 26.10 2.61
C VAL A 86 -5.05 27.05 2.57
N ILE A 87 -6.09 26.78 3.37
CA ILE A 87 -7.23 27.70 3.54
C ILE A 87 -7.35 28.15 5.01
N ILE A 88 -6.20 28.44 5.63
CA ILE A 88 -6.17 29.45 6.70
C ILE A 88 -5.42 30.65 6.12
N VAL A 89 -6.00 31.16 5.01
CA VAL A 89 -5.87 32.53 4.52
C VAL A 89 -6.12 33.43 5.73
N MET A 90 -5.13 34.21 6.16
CA MET A 90 -4.98 35.60 5.71
C MET A 90 -6.18 36.51 6.05
N GLU A 91 -7.06 36.11 6.96
CA GLU A 91 -8.11 36.95 7.55
C GLU A 91 -7.61 37.64 8.84
N SER A 92 -6.44 38.27 8.74
CA SER A 92 -5.87 39.10 9.81
C SER A 92 -4.98 40.18 9.18
N SER A 93 -5.59 41.04 8.38
CA SER A 93 -5.02 42.32 7.95
C SER A 93 -6.16 43.30 7.72
#